data_AF-A0A957NJT5-F1
#
_entry.id   AF-A0A957NJT5-F1
#
_cell.length_a   1.000
_cell.length_b   1.000
_cell.length_c   1.000
_cell.angle_alpha   90.00
_cell.angle_beta   90.00
_cell.angle_gamma   90.00
#
_symmetry.space_group_name_H-M   'P 1'
#
loop_
_entity.id
_entity.type
_entity.pdbx_description
1 polymer ?
#
loop_
_entity_poly.entity_id
_entity_poly.type
_entity_poly.pdbx_seq_one_letter_code
_entity_poly.pdbx_strand_id
1 'polypeptide(L)'
;YLATYFVLFVAWVAVSWPAFAQFWWHADDYTRAISFDPWFSVGQGRPLEILVPYLIHQDYLLQSLWFHQAISLLQAALHLLTALLLIRFFRPLVGYWVACGAVLFFLFWPFHAEAVLWISALAYPWAAAMSLWGLLLIGRTERSYRWLGMFVVVGAMFTNQAAALAALVAWTIFHGIFFVQQNRFKEGLFQEGILLALGYLVGGVLSRLMIFWIHHGAARAAWAGSVQEKLAFWVELNRQYLASPNYPWVLTILLLALVGLVVLLVIVQWWRRQVSTQQATAVALLLALLSVLPYGVVLLTAESSPAWRILYLAPLLSVLVWLLLHQLLPPHRWLRYGSALVLVLFLSIVIPMNRWNAADYVTVFQQDQAQLQRIEETAARHQPPLHQVVIATYPDYLRTWELHDVTYMHYDSKKSAFLRDWTVVPFLEHFSTLAPIPSSNYPFFQDPVAVQACVTLCLADDQQQPWQLLVMPDAQTLCVCP
;
A
#
# COMPACT_ATOMS: atom_id res chain seq x y z
N TYR A 1 13.16 -19.85 -12.90
CA TYR A 1 12.31 -19.21 -11.87
C TYR A 1 13.10 -18.88 -10.63
N LEU A 2 13.77 -19.83 -9.94
CA LEU A 2 14.60 -19.52 -8.77
C LEU A 2 15.67 -18.46 -9.04
N ALA A 3 16.43 -18.58 -10.14
CA ALA A 3 17.41 -17.57 -10.53
C ALA A 3 16.78 -16.18 -10.77
N THR A 4 15.62 -16.12 -11.43
CA THR A 4 14.91 -14.86 -11.64
C THR A 4 14.36 -14.28 -10.36
N TYR A 5 13.83 -15.11 -9.47
CA TYR A 5 13.44 -14.69 -8.13
C TYR A 5 14.61 -14.05 -7.40
N PHE A 6 15.78 -14.71 -7.38
CA PHE A 6 16.98 -14.19 -6.74
C PHE A 6 17.46 -12.86 -7.36
N VAL A 7 17.50 -12.75 -8.69
CA VAL A 7 17.90 -11.50 -9.37
C VAL A 7 16.94 -10.36 -9.05
N LEU A 8 15.63 -10.61 -9.13
CA LEU A 8 14.63 -9.61 -8.78
C LEU A 8 14.73 -9.24 -7.30
N PHE A 9 15.02 -10.21 -6.42
CA PHE A 9 15.12 -10.00 -4.97
C PHE A 9 16.28 -9.07 -4.66
N VAL A 10 17.46 -9.38 -5.19
CA VAL A 10 18.66 -8.54 -5.03
C VAL A 10 18.42 -7.15 -5.60
N ALA A 11 17.80 -7.04 -6.77
CA ALA A 11 17.50 -5.75 -7.38
C ALA A 11 16.53 -4.93 -6.52
N TRP A 12 15.44 -5.53 -6.04
CA TRP A 12 14.46 -4.85 -5.21
C TRP A 12 15.06 -4.43 -3.86
N VAL A 13 15.81 -5.31 -3.19
CA VAL A 13 16.53 -4.98 -1.94
C VAL A 13 17.55 -3.86 -2.18
N ALA A 14 18.29 -3.86 -3.30
CA ALA A 14 19.24 -2.80 -3.61
C ALA A 14 18.58 -1.44 -3.92
N VAL A 15 17.32 -1.43 -4.34
CA VAL A 15 16.52 -0.20 -4.52
C VAL A 15 15.96 0.26 -3.19
N SER A 16 15.48 -0.65 -2.36
CA SER A 16 14.89 -0.33 -1.05
C SER A 16 15.91 -0.28 0.10
N TRP A 17 17.21 -0.47 -0.19
CA TRP A 17 18.27 -0.62 0.82
C TRP A 17 18.28 0.46 1.90
N PRO A 18 18.04 1.77 1.62
CA PRO A 18 17.98 2.78 2.68
C PRO A 18 17.03 2.39 3.82
N ALA A 19 15.86 1.84 3.49
CA ALA A 19 14.86 1.39 4.46
C ALA A 19 15.22 0.05 5.13
N PHE A 20 16.11 -0.76 4.56
CA PHE A 20 16.57 -2.01 5.20
C PHE A 20 17.78 -1.80 6.11
N ALA A 21 18.63 -0.85 5.76
CA ALA A 21 19.90 -0.60 6.42
C ALA A 21 19.73 0.09 7.79
N GLN A 22 18.62 0.81 7.98
CA GLN A 22 18.32 1.48 9.23
C GLN A 22 17.04 0.92 9.82
N PHE A 23 17.03 0.73 11.14
CA PHE A 23 15.80 0.47 11.86
C PHE A 23 14.87 1.63 11.66
N TRP A 24 13.68 1.36 11.14
CA TRP A 24 12.62 2.34 11.19
C TRP A 24 11.33 1.64 11.53
N TRP A 25 10.66 2.22 12.51
CA TRP A 25 9.36 1.80 12.96
C TRP A 25 8.39 2.84 12.41
N HIS A 26 7.46 2.39 11.58
CA HIS A 26 6.48 3.28 11.02
C HIS A 26 5.43 3.64 12.09
N ALA A 27 4.91 4.87 12.01
CA ALA A 27 3.76 5.38 12.77
C ALA A 27 2.71 4.31 13.12
N ASP A 28 2.15 3.63 12.11
CA ASP A 28 1.12 2.61 12.28
C ASP A 28 1.60 1.29 12.92
N ASP A 29 2.90 0.97 12.87
CA ASP A 29 3.46 -0.22 13.49
C ASP A 29 3.52 -0.04 15.02
N TYR A 30 3.82 1.18 15.49
CA TYR A 30 3.74 1.53 16.91
C TYR A 30 2.33 1.36 17.48
N THR A 31 1.30 1.81 16.76
CA THR A 31 -0.09 1.71 17.21
C THR A 31 -0.52 0.25 17.38
N ARG A 32 -0.08 -0.63 16.47
CA ARG A 32 -0.35 -2.07 16.53
C ARG A 32 0.47 -2.80 17.60
N ALA A 33 1.66 -2.29 17.95
CA ALA A 33 2.48 -2.85 19.02
C ALA A 33 1.82 -2.66 20.41
N ILE A 34 1.24 -1.48 20.66
CA ILE A 34 0.59 -1.16 21.94
C ILE A 34 -0.76 -1.86 22.08
N SER A 35 -1.60 -1.85 21.04
CA SER A 35 -2.94 -2.44 21.11
C SER A 35 -2.94 -3.88 20.63
N PHE A 36 -2.06 -4.75 21.15
CA PHE A 36 -2.05 -6.18 20.79
C PHE A 36 -3.37 -6.86 21.20
N ASP A 37 -4.38 -6.64 20.38
CA ASP A 37 -5.67 -7.28 20.45
C ASP A 37 -5.81 -8.11 19.17
N PRO A 38 -5.54 -9.42 19.23
CA PRO A 38 -5.73 -10.30 18.08
C PRO A 38 -7.16 -10.23 17.53
N TRP A 39 -8.14 -9.94 18.38
CA TRP A 39 -9.54 -9.82 18.00
C TRP A 39 -9.84 -8.56 17.22
N PHE A 40 -9.00 -7.53 17.28
CA PHE A 40 -9.11 -6.36 16.40
C PHE A 40 -9.02 -6.75 14.93
N SER A 41 -8.06 -7.61 14.55
CA SER A 41 -7.90 -8.08 13.16
C SER A 41 -9.07 -8.97 12.73
N VAL A 42 -9.52 -9.87 13.62
CA VAL A 42 -10.68 -10.74 13.37
C VAL A 42 -11.96 -9.91 13.24
N GLY A 43 -12.15 -8.90 14.09
CA GLY A 43 -13.25 -7.94 14.07
C GLY A 43 -13.25 -7.01 12.87
N GLN A 44 -12.13 -6.93 12.13
CA GLN A 44 -12.06 -6.31 10.80
C GLN A 44 -12.32 -7.29 9.66
N GLY A 45 -12.72 -8.53 9.98
CA GLY A 45 -12.95 -9.59 9.01
C GLY A 45 -11.68 -10.13 8.38
N ARG A 46 -10.53 -9.93 9.03
CA ARG A 46 -9.20 -10.32 8.55
C ARG A 46 -8.52 -11.25 9.56
N PRO A 47 -9.09 -12.43 9.82
CA PRO A 47 -8.59 -13.31 10.87
C PRO A 47 -7.17 -13.79 10.62
N LEU A 48 -6.72 -13.86 9.37
CA LEU A 48 -5.34 -14.25 9.04
C LEU A 48 -4.36 -13.07 9.15
N GLU A 49 -4.84 -11.83 9.29
CA GLU A 49 -4.01 -10.67 9.62
C GLU A 49 -3.51 -10.74 11.08
N ILE A 50 -4.05 -11.61 11.94
CA ILE A 50 -3.62 -11.80 13.35
C ILE A 50 -2.11 -12.06 13.51
N LEU A 51 -1.49 -12.69 12.50
CA LEU A 51 -0.05 -12.94 12.49
C LEU A 51 0.75 -11.63 12.47
N VAL A 52 0.20 -10.58 11.87
CA VAL A 52 0.87 -9.29 11.74
C VAL A 52 0.99 -8.56 13.08
N PRO A 53 -0.08 -8.30 13.86
CA PRO A 53 0.06 -7.79 15.23
C PRO A 53 0.93 -8.69 16.10
N TYR A 54 0.88 -10.02 15.93
CA TYR A 54 1.73 -10.93 16.69
C TYR A 54 3.22 -10.72 16.38
N LEU A 55 3.58 -10.64 15.10
CA LEU A 55 4.95 -10.34 14.67
C LEU A 55 5.39 -8.95 15.16
N ILE A 56 4.54 -7.93 15.07
CA ILE A 56 4.83 -6.59 15.57
C ILE A 56 5.05 -6.60 17.09
N HIS A 57 4.19 -7.29 17.83
CA HIS A 57 4.31 -7.40 19.28
C HIS A 57 5.58 -8.14 19.69
N GLN A 58 5.95 -9.21 18.98
CA GLN A 58 7.23 -9.89 19.20
C GLN A 58 8.41 -8.98 18.86
N ASP A 59 8.35 -8.21 17.76
CA ASP A 59 9.40 -7.24 17.40
C ASP A 59 9.56 -6.22 18.53
N TYR A 60 8.44 -5.71 19.05
CA TYR A 60 8.40 -4.74 20.13
C TYR A 60 9.00 -5.28 21.43
N LEU A 61 8.66 -6.52 21.80
CA LEU A 61 9.20 -7.17 22.99
C LEU A 61 10.68 -7.53 22.86
N LEU A 62 11.10 -8.03 21.70
CA LEU A 62 12.47 -8.50 21.47
C LEU A 62 13.45 -7.36 21.22
N GLN A 63 12.97 -6.19 20.78
CA GLN A 63 13.78 -5.01 20.42
C GLN A 63 14.96 -5.38 19.51
N SER A 64 14.72 -6.31 18.59
CA SER A 64 15.80 -7.04 17.94
C SER A 64 15.94 -6.66 16.47
N LEU A 65 17.13 -6.18 16.09
CA LEU A 65 17.45 -5.80 14.71
C LEU A 65 17.25 -6.94 13.73
N TRP A 66 17.72 -8.11 14.12
CA TRP A 66 17.65 -9.26 13.25
C TRP A 66 16.20 -9.68 13.01
N PHE A 67 15.31 -9.50 13.99
CA PHE A 67 13.92 -9.91 13.88
C PHE A 67 13.14 -8.97 12.96
N HIS A 68 13.28 -7.66 13.15
CA HIS A 68 12.72 -6.66 12.25
C HIS A 68 13.21 -6.87 10.80
N GLN A 69 14.52 -7.00 10.60
CA GLN A 69 15.09 -7.27 9.28
C GLN A 69 14.56 -8.57 8.67
N ALA A 70 14.40 -9.64 9.47
CA ALA A 70 13.84 -10.89 8.99
C ALA A 70 12.39 -10.74 8.51
N ILE A 71 11.56 -9.96 9.22
CA ILE A 71 10.18 -9.68 8.80
C ILE A 71 10.17 -8.87 7.50
N SER A 72 10.96 -7.80 7.41
CA SER A 72 11.01 -6.98 6.19
C SER A 72 11.54 -7.78 4.98
N LEU A 73 12.53 -8.66 5.19
CA LEU A 73 13.02 -9.59 4.16
C LEU A 73 11.95 -10.62 3.77
N LEU A 74 11.15 -11.11 4.72
CA LEU A 74 10.01 -11.98 4.44
C LEU A 74 8.95 -11.25 3.60
N GLN A 75 8.64 -9.99 3.94
CA GLN A 75 7.69 -9.17 3.19
C GLN A 75 8.15 -8.93 1.75
N ALA A 76 9.43 -8.59 1.58
CA ALA A 76 10.08 -8.51 0.27
C ALA A 76 9.95 -9.85 -0.47
N ALA A 77 10.29 -10.95 0.18
CA ALA A 77 10.22 -12.29 -0.38
C ALA A 77 8.81 -12.65 -0.90
N LEU A 78 7.75 -12.24 -0.17
CA LEU A 78 6.35 -12.43 -0.57
C LEU A 78 5.93 -11.53 -1.73
N HIS A 79 6.36 -10.26 -1.71
CA HIS A 79 6.11 -9.34 -2.82
C HIS A 79 6.73 -9.85 -4.13
N LEU A 80 7.95 -10.38 -4.04
CA LEU A 80 8.62 -11.04 -5.15
C LEU A 80 7.98 -12.37 -5.57
N LEU A 81 7.41 -13.10 -4.64
CA LEU A 81 6.61 -14.27 -4.96
C LEU A 81 5.37 -13.88 -5.79
N THR A 82 4.70 -12.77 -5.43
CA THR A 82 3.58 -12.21 -6.22
C THR A 82 4.03 -11.91 -7.65
N ALA A 83 5.17 -11.22 -7.80
CA ALA A 83 5.78 -10.93 -9.11
C ALA A 83 6.07 -12.22 -9.90
N LEU A 84 6.67 -13.24 -9.27
CA LEU A 84 6.98 -14.52 -9.91
C LEU A 84 5.72 -15.27 -10.38
N LEU A 85 4.64 -15.22 -9.59
CA LEU A 85 3.35 -15.80 -9.94
C LEU A 85 2.73 -15.09 -11.15
N LEU A 86 2.82 -13.74 -11.22
CA LEU A 86 2.42 -12.97 -12.41
C LEU A 86 3.23 -13.35 -13.65
N ILE A 87 4.56 -13.49 -13.53
CA ILE A 87 5.41 -13.97 -14.64
C ILE A 87 4.95 -15.35 -15.11
N ARG A 88 4.72 -16.27 -14.16
CA ARG A 88 4.27 -17.63 -14.45
C ARG A 88 2.90 -17.64 -15.15
N PHE A 89 2.03 -16.71 -14.79
CA PHE A 89 0.69 -16.56 -15.33
C PHE A 89 0.68 -15.94 -16.73
N PHE A 90 1.45 -14.87 -16.97
CA PHE A 90 1.48 -14.19 -18.27
C PHE A 90 2.44 -14.80 -19.30
N ARG A 91 3.45 -15.57 -18.88
CA ARG A 91 4.44 -16.21 -19.77
C ARG A 91 3.81 -16.95 -20.97
N PRO A 92 2.72 -17.74 -20.83
CA PRO A 92 2.13 -18.44 -21.97
C PRO A 92 1.59 -17.51 -23.07
N LEU A 93 1.25 -16.26 -22.74
CA LEU A 93 0.70 -15.29 -23.70
C LEU A 93 1.76 -14.52 -24.46
N VAL A 94 2.84 -14.14 -23.78
CA VAL A 94 3.81 -13.15 -24.29
C VAL A 94 5.26 -13.64 -24.29
N GLY A 95 5.51 -14.86 -23.81
CA GLY A 95 6.86 -15.38 -23.61
C GLY A 95 7.50 -14.92 -22.30
N TYR A 96 8.63 -15.54 -21.95
CA TYR A 96 9.26 -15.36 -20.64
C TYR A 96 9.78 -13.94 -20.38
N TRP A 97 10.57 -13.41 -21.32
CA TRP A 97 11.25 -12.14 -21.15
C TRP A 97 10.30 -10.95 -21.12
N VAL A 98 9.24 -10.98 -21.94
CA VAL A 98 8.20 -9.93 -21.95
C VAL A 98 7.41 -9.95 -20.65
N ALA A 99 7.06 -11.14 -20.15
CA ALA A 99 6.40 -11.28 -18.85
C ALA A 99 7.28 -10.76 -17.69
N CYS A 100 8.59 -11.06 -17.73
CA CYS A 100 9.54 -10.50 -16.76
C CYS A 100 9.55 -8.97 -16.81
N GLY A 101 9.69 -8.37 -18.00
CA GLY A 101 9.69 -6.93 -18.18
C GLY A 101 8.37 -6.26 -17.74
N ALA A 102 7.23 -6.86 -18.07
CA ALA A 102 5.92 -6.35 -17.66
C ALA A 102 5.80 -6.26 -16.13
N VAL A 103 6.25 -7.30 -15.42
CA VAL A 103 6.17 -7.35 -13.96
C VAL A 103 7.12 -6.36 -13.27
N LEU A 104 8.13 -5.81 -13.96
CA LEU A 104 8.95 -4.74 -13.37
C LEU A 104 8.17 -3.45 -13.09
N PHE A 105 7.11 -3.17 -13.87
CA PHE A 105 6.18 -2.06 -13.58
C PHE A 105 5.45 -2.27 -12.25
N PHE A 106 5.14 -3.52 -11.92
CA PHE A 106 4.57 -3.90 -10.63
C PHE A 106 5.63 -3.84 -9.53
N LEU A 107 6.74 -4.57 -9.69
CA LEU A 107 7.75 -4.76 -8.65
C LEU A 107 8.36 -3.45 -8.14
N PHE A 108 8.60 -2.50 -9.05
CA PHE A 108 9.22 -1.24 -8.70
C PHE A 108 8.21 -0.12 -8.54
N TRP A 109 6.91 -0.37 -8.44
CA TRP A 109 5.96 0.73 -8.30
C TRP A 109 6.27 1.56 -7.03
N PRO A 110 6.46 2.89 -7.12
CA PRO A 110 7.03 3.68 -6.02
C PRO A 110 6.14 3.70 -4.77
N PHE A 111 4.84 3.53 -4.97
CA PHE A 111 3.84 3.50 -3.90
C PHE A 111 3.68 2.10 -3.26
N HIS A 112 4.46 1.10 -3.70
CA HIS A 112 4.51 -0.19 -3.01
C HIS A 112 5.32 -0.15 -1.73
N ALA A 113 6.12 0.90 -1.50
CA ALA A 113 6.89 1.06 -0.27
C ALA A 113 6.01 0.86 0.98
N GLU A 114 4.82 1.47 1.03
CA GLU A 114 3.88 1.25 2.13
C GLU A 114 3.46 -0.22 2.28
N ALA A 115 3.17 -0.88 1.16
CA ALA A 115 2.67 -2.25 1.14
C ALA A 115 3.76 -3.29 1.42
N VAL A 116 5.04 -2.94 1.25
CA VAL A 116 6.16 -3.90 1.22
C VAL A 116 7.27 -3.58 2.24
N LEU A 117 7.32 -2.37 2.79
CA LEU A 117 8.29 -2.01 3.82
C LEU A 117 7.70 -1.85 5.22
N TRP A 118 6.38 -1.68 5.36
CA TRP A 118 5.74 -1.61 6.68
C TRP A 118 5.36 -2.99 7.17
N ILE A 119 5.72 -3.33 8.42
CA ILE A 119 5.41 -4.65 8.97
C ILE A 119 3.90 -4.87 9.00
N SER A 120 3.14 -3.86 9.41
CA SER A 120 1.67 -3.87 9.39
C SER A 120 1.08 -4.14 8.01
N ALA A 121 1.85 -3.91 6.94
CA ALA A 121 1.45 -4.16 5.57
C ALA A 121 1.88 -5.53 5.01
N LEU A 122 2.51 -6.41 5.79
CA LEU A 122 2.82 -7.79 5.38
C LEU A 122 1.60 -8.53 4.81
N ALA A 123 0.40 -8.20 5.29
CA ALA A 123 -0.86 -8.76 4.81
C ALA A 123 -1.14 -8.51 3.31
N TYR A 124 -0.63 -7.42 2.71
CA TYR A 124 -0.87 -7.08 1.30
C TYR A 124 -0.19 -8.04 0.33
N PRO A 125 1.16 -8.17 0.32
CA PRO A 125 1.84 -9.10 -0.57
C PRO A 125 1.46 -10.56 -0.28
N TRP A 126 1.14 -10.89 0.98
CA TRP A 126 0.62 -12.21 1.34
C TRP A 126 -0.73 -12.51 0.67
N ALA A 127 -1.71 -11.60 0.82
CA ALA A 127 -3.02 -11.75 0.19
C ALA A 127 -2.93 -11.88 -1.34
N ALA A 128 -2.10 -11.05 -1.97
CA ALA A 128 -1.92 -11.07 -3.41
C ALA A 128 -1.21 -12.34 -3.90
N ALA A 129 -0.20 -12.82 -3.18
CA ALA A 129 0.47 -14.08 -3.50
C ALA A 129 -0.50 -15.26 -3.35
N MET A 130 -1.26 -15.32 -2.25
CA MET A 130 -2.29 -16.35 -2.04
C MET A 130 -3.33 -16.31 -3.15
N SER A 131 -3.90 -15.15 -3.47
CA SER A 131 -4.95 -15.07 -4.48
C SER A 131 -4.44 -15.51 -5.87
N LEU A 132 -3.26 -15.06 -6.29
CA LEU A 132 -2.64 -15.47 -7.55
C LEU A 132 -2.28 -16.96 -7.58
N TRP A 133 -1.86 -17.52 -6.45
CA TRP A 133 -1.64 -18.96 -6.36
C TRP A 133 -2.97 -19.74 -6.47
N GLY A 134 -4.02 -19.24 -5.81
CA GLY A 134 -5.39 -19.76 -5.94
C GLY A 134 -5.87 -19.75 -7.39
N LEU A 135 -5.62 -18.66 -8.13
CA LEU A 135 -5.89 -18.57 -9.56
C LEU A 135 -5.14 -19.64 -10.38
N LEU A 136 -3.85 -19.85 -10.12
CA LEU A 136 -3.07 -20.90 -10.80
C LEU A 136 -3.60 -22.30 -10.52
N LEU A 137 -4.12 -22.55 -9.30
CA LEU A 137 -4.75 -23.81 -8.91
C LEU A 137 -6.13 -23.99 -9.57
N ILE A 138 -6.94 -22.94 -9.64
CA ILE A 138 -8.22 -22.90 -10.37
C ILE A 138 -8.03 -23.21 -11.86
N GLY A 139 -6.93 -22.74 -12.46
CA GLY A 139 -6.59 -23.02 -13.86
C GLY A 139 -6.15 -24.47 -14.14
N ARG A 140 -6.03 -25.35 -13.14
CA ARG A 140 -5.67 -26.77 -13.34
C ARG A 140 -6.85 -27.59 -13.85
N THR A 141 -6.56 -28.73 -14.47
CA THR A 141 -7.58 -29.65 -15.00
C THR A 141 -8.25 -30.49 -13.91
N GLU A 142 -7.50 -30.90 -12.89
CA GLU A 142 -8.03 -31.74 -11.82
C GLU A 142 -8.96 -30.95 -10.89
N ARG A 143 -10.13 -31.53 -10.60
CA ARG A 143 -11.20 -30.89 -9.81
C ARG A 143 -10.77 -30.54 -8.38
N SER A 144 -9.94 -31.36 -7.74
CA SER A 144 -9.43 -31.14 -6.38
C SER A 144 -8.63 -29.83 -6.28
N TYR A 145 -7.70 -29.59 -7.21
CA TYR A 145 -6.92 -28.35 -7.24
C TYR A 145 -7.78 -27.12 -7.47
N ARG A 146 -8.87 -27.24 -8.24
CA ARG A 146 -9.78 -26.11 -8.48
C ARG A 146 -10.48 -25.64 -7.21
N TRP A 147 -11.00 -26.59 -6.43
CA TRP A 147 -11.60 -26.30 -5.14
C TRP A 147 -10.58 -25.76 -4.15
N LEU A 148 -9.40 -26.38 -4.08
CA LEU A 148 -8.30 -25.87 -3.27
C LEU A 148 -7.97 -24.42 -3.64
N GLY A 149 -7.88 -24.11 -4.94
CA GLY A 149 -7.63 -22.75 -5.41
C GLY A 149 -8.70 -21.75 -4.99
N MET A 150 -9.99 -22.13 -5.05
CA MET A 150 -11.09 -21.31 -4.51
C MET A 150 -10.93 -21.07 -3.01
N PHE A 151 -10.63 -22.11 -2.22
CA PHE A 151 -10.40 -21.97 -0.78
C PHE A 151 -9.19 -21.10 -0.45
N VAL A 152 -8.12 -21.17 -1.26
CA VAL A 152 -6.96 -20.28 -1.13
C VAL A 152 -7.35 -18.82 -1.40
N VAL A 153 -8.24 -18.54 -2.36
CA VAL A 153 -8.78 -17.18 -2.59
C VAL A 153 -9.64 -16.71 -1.41
N VAL A 154 -10.45 -17.59 -0.81
CA VAL A 154 -11.18 -17.29 0.43
C VAL A 154 -10.18 -16.92 1.54
N GLY A 155 -9.11 -17.70 1.70
CA GLY A 155 -8.03 -17.38 2.63
C GLY A 155 -7.35 -16.04 2.35
N ALA A 156 -7.11 -15.70 1.08
CA ALA A 156 -6.58 -14.38 0.72
C ALA A 156 -7.49 -13.24 1.19
N MET A 157 -8.81 -13.37 1.05
CA MET A 157 -9.77 -12.37 1.56
C MET A 157 -9.69 -12.19 3.08
N PHE A 158 -9.36 -13.25 3.82
CA PHE A 158 -9.15 -13.20 5.26
C PHE A 158 -7.81 -12.58 5.71
N THR A 159 -6.93 -12.26 4.78
CA THR A 159 -5.68 -11.54 5.07
C THR A 159 -5.84 -10.06 4.75
N ASN A 160 -6.18 -9.73 3.50
CA ASN A 160 -6.46 -8.37 3.06
C ASN A 160 -7.39 -8.41 1.83
N GLN A 161 -8.63 -7.94 1.97
CA GLN A 161 -9.65 -8.03 0.93
C GLN A 161 -9.26 -7.26 -0.34
N ALA A 162 -8.64 -6.08 -0.20
CA ALA A 162 -8.24 -5.26 -1.33
C ALA A 162 -7.15 -5.96 -2.14
N ALA A 163 -6.03 -6.34 -1.52
CA ALA A 163 -4.93 -7.02 -2.21
C ALA A 163 -5.31 -8.41 -2.73
N ALA A 164 -6.28 -9.09 -2.11
CA ALA A 164 -6.79 -10.37 -2.60
C ALA A 164 -7.36 -10.29 -4.03
N LEU A 165 -7.81 -9.11 -4.50
CA LEU A 165 -8.28 -8.95 -5.88
C LEU A 165 -7.18 -9.07 -6.95
N ALA A 166 -5.90 -9.19 -6.58
CA ALA A 166 -4.79 -9.35 -7.54
C ALA A 166 -5.04 -10.47 -8.56
N ALA A 167 -5.60 -11.60 -8.13
CA ALA A 167 -5.98 -12.68 -9.04
C ALA A 167 -7.11 -12.32 -10.00
N LEU A 168 -8.11 -11.57 -9.56
CA LEU A 168 -9.19 -11.12 -10.44
C LEU A 168 -8.61 -10.19 -11.52
N VAL A 169 -7.80 -9.21 -11.10
CA VAL A 169 -7.11 -8.28 -12.01
C VAL A 169 -6.26 -9.05 -13.03
N ALA A 170 -5.40 -9.96 -12.55
CA ALA A 170 -4.52 -10.73 -13.42
C ALA A 170 -5.32 -11.63 -14.38
N TRP A 171 -6.36 -12.31 -13.91
CA TRP A 171 -7.27 -13.13 -14.72
C TRP A 171 -7.92 -12.30 -15.83
N THR A 172 -8.44 -11.11 -15.50
CA THR A 172 -9.01 -10.17 -16.48
C THR A 172 -7.99 -9.74 -17.53
N ILE A 173 -6.77 -9.40 -17.12
CA ILE A 173 -5.66 -9.05 -18.04
C ILE A 173 -5.35 -10.21 -18.99
N PHE A 174 -5.14 -11.40 -18.44
CA PHE A 174 -4.75 -12.58 -19.22
C PHE A 174 -5.79 -12.92 -20.27
N HIS A 175 -7.06 -13.00 -19.86
CA HIS A 175 -8.13 -13.41 -20.78
C HIS A 175 -8.52 -12.29 -21.74
N GLY A 176 -8.41 -11.04 -21.33
CA GLY A 176 -8.54 -9.89 -22.22
C GLY A 176 -7.48 -9.90 -23.33
N ILE A 177 -6.21 -10.10 -22.98
CA ILE A 177 -5.12 -10.23 -23.97
C ILE A 177 -5.32 -11.46 -24.85
N PHE A 178 -5.67 -12.62 -24.27
CA PHE A 178 -5.93 -13.84 -25.04
C PHE A 178 -7.04 -13.62 -26.06
N PHE A 179 -8.14 -12.97 -25.67
CA PHE A 179 -9.23 -12.65 -26.57
C PHE A 179 -8.77 -11.69 -27.67
N VAL A 180 -8.00 -10.64 -27.35
CA VAL A 180 -7.43 -9.73 -28.35
C VAL A 180 -6.55 -10.50 -29.36
N GLN A 181 -5.74 -11.45 -28.90
CA GLN A 181 -4.87 -12.25 -29.77
C GLN A 181 -5.62 -13.26 -30.65
N GLN A 182 -6.58 -13.98 -30.08
CA GLN A 182 -7.18 -15.16 -30.69
C GLN A 182 -8.58 -14.90 -31.26
N ASN A 183 -9.15 -13.72 -30.99
CA ASN A 183 -10.54 -13.35 -31.28
C ASN A 183 -11.56 -14.39 -30.78
N ARG A 184 -11.24 -15.07 -29.67
CA ARG A 184 -12.07 -16.07 -29.01
C ARG A 184 -11.69 -16.17 -27.54
N PHE A 185 -12.63 -16.62 -26.72
CA PHE A 185 -12.36 -16.90 -25.31
C PHE A 185 -11.63 -18.23 -25.14
N LYS A 186 -10.81 -18.33 -24.08
CA LYS A 186 -10.15 -19.58 -23.70
C LYS A 186 -11.20 -20.59 -23.23
N GLU A 187 -11.04 -21.84 -23.61
CA GLU A 187 -11.83 -22.93 -23.05
C GLU A 187 -11.68 -22.99 -21.52
N GLY A 188 -12.79 -23.21 -20.82
CA GLY A 188 -12.82 -23.24 -19.35
C GLY A 188 -12.79 -21.88 -18.66
N LEU A 189 -12.66 -20.76 -19.39
CA LEU A 189 -12.71 -19.39 -18.85
C LEU A 189 -13.86 -19.20 -17.86
N PHE A 190 -15.06 -19.62 -18.26
CA PHE A 190 -16.26 -19.42 -17.47
C PHE A 190 -16.20 -20.17 -16.13
N GLN A 191 -15.66 -21.39 -16.12
CA GLN A 191 -15.47 -22.17 -14.90
C GLN A 191 -14.43 -21.53 -13.98
N GLU A 192 -13.31 -21.05 -14.53
CA GLU A 192 -12.30 -20.31 -13.78
C GLU A 192 -12.91 -19.04 -13.14
N GLY A 193 -13.67 -18.28 -13.93
CA GLY A 193 -14.36 -17.06 -13.48
C GLY A 193 -15.40 -17.31 -12.40
N ILE A 194 -16.22 -18.37 -12.52
CA ILE A 194 -17.19 -18.75 -11.48
C ILE A 194 -16.47 -19.09 -10.18
N LEU A 195 -15.41 -19.88 -10.22
CA LEU A 195 -14.72 -20.30 -9.01
C LEU A 195 -14.01 -19.13 -8.32
N LEU A 196 -13.41 -18.21 -9.08
CA LEU A 196 -12.88 -16.97 -8.55
C LEU A 196 -13.98 -16.13 -7.89
N ALA A 197 -15.09 -15.90 -8.62
CA ALA A 197 -16.22 -15.10 -8.13
C ALA A 197 -16.82 -15.72 -6.86
N LEU A 198 -16.97 -17.05 -6.82
CA LEU A 198 -17.44 -17.77 -5.65
C LEU A 198 -16.47 -17.65 -4.48
N GLY A 199 -15.15 -17.74 -4.72
CA GLY A 199 -14.14 -17.53 -3.69
C GLY A 199 -14.21 -16.13 -3.07
N TYR A 200 -14.32 -15.08 -3.89
CA TYR A 200 -14.48 -13.71 -3.39
C TYR A 200 -15.81 -13.50 -2.68
N LEU A 201 -16.91 -14.06 -3.21
CA LEU A 201 -18.23 -13.96 -2.59
C LEU A 201 -18.23 -14.63 -1.21
N VAL A 202 -17.77 -15.87 -1.11
CA VAL A 202 -17.68 -16.62 0.15
C VAL A 202 -16.75 -15.92 1.13
N GLY A 203 -15.54 -15.54 0.69
CA GLY A 203 -14.58 -14.83 1.55
C GLY A 203 -15.10 -13.48 2.03
N GLY A 204 -15.75 -12.70 1.16
CA GLY A 204 -16.36 -11.42 1.50
C GLY A 204 -17.53 -11.56 2.48
N VAL A 205 -18.43 -12.52 2.26
CA VAL A 205 -19.55 -12.81 3.16
C VAL A 205 -19.03 -13.24 4.53
N LEU A 206 -18.10 -14.20 4.59
CA LEU A 206 -17.54 -14.67 5.85
C LEU A 206 -16.77 -13.57 6.60
N SER A 207 -15.98 -12.77 5.87
CA SER A 207 -15.28 -11.61 6.42
C SER A 207 -16.27 -10.60 7.01
N ARG A 208 -17.39 -10.33 6.32
CA ARG A 208 -18.42 -9.40 6.82
C ARG A 208 -19.19 -9.97 8.01
N LEU A 209 -19.47 -11.26 8.03
CA LEU A 209 -20.03 -11.93 9.20
C LEU A 209 -19.09 -11.76 10.40
N MET A 210 -17.79 -12.01 10.26
CA MET A 210 -16.85 -11.78 11.37
C MET A 210 -16.89 -10.35 11.91
N ILE A 211 -16.94 -9.34 11.03
CA ILE A 211 -17.12 -7.93 11.43
C ILE A 211 -18.40 -7.73 12.24
N PHE A 212 -19.53 -8.27 11.75
CA PHE A 212 -20.83 -8.14 12.41
C PHE A 212 -20.86 -8.80 13.79
N TRP A 213 -20.32 -10.02 13.91
CA TRP A 213 -20.43 -10.85 15.11
C TRP A 213 -19.43 -10.47 16.20
N ILE A 214 -18.26 -9.93 15.85
CA ILE A 214 -17.18 -9.66 16.81
C ILE A 214 -17.19 -8.20 17.29
N HIS A 215 -17.93 -7.30 16.61
CA HIS A 215 -18.28 -5.94 17.03
C HIS A 215 -17.24 -5.19 17.89
N HIS A 216 -16.04 -4.95 17.35
CA HIS A 216 -14.94 -4.27 18.07
C HIS A 216 -14.92 -2.75 17.94
N GLY A 217 -16.05 -2.09 17.61
CA GLY A 217 -16.09 -0.63 17.49
C GLY A 217 -15.19 -0.03 16.40
N ALA A 218 -14.38 -0.84 15.71
CA ALA A 218 -13.60 -0.45 14.56
C ALA A 218 -14.58 -0.15 13.42
N ALA A 219 -14.95 1.12 13.31
CA ALA A 219 -15.73 1.67 12.20
C ALA A 219 -14.91 1.62 10.89
N ARG A 220 -14.52 0.42 10.46
CA ARG A 220 -14.09 0.19 9.09
C ARG A 220 -15.34 -0.03 8.26
N ALA A 221 -15.76 1.09 7.67
CA ALA A 221 -16.77 1.20 6.63
C ALA A 221 -18.22 1.06 7.07
N ALA A 222 -18.91 2.20 7.15
CA ALA A 222 -20.30 2.24 6.72
C ALA A 222 -20.38 1.72 5.27
N TRP A 223 -21.49 1.10 4.89
CA TRP A 223 -21.70 0.79 3.48
C TRP A 223 -21.91 2.11 2.73
N ALA A 224 -21.10 2.39 1.71
CA ALA A 224 -21.37 3.52 0.82
C ALA A 224 -22.62 3.16 0.00
N GLY A 225 -23.76 3.72 0.38
CA GLY A 225 -25.06 3.39 -0.22
C GLY A 225 -25.27 4.05 -1.58
N SER A 226 -24.76 5.27 -1.77
CA SER A 226 -25.04 6.02 -2.97
C SER A 226 -24.04 5.70 -4.10
N VAL A 227 -24.56 5.51 -5.32
CA VAL A 227 -23.73 5.38 -6.52
C VAL A 227 -22.95 6.67 -6.79
N GLN A 228 -23.52 7.82 -6.43
CA GLN A 228 -22.88 9.12 -6.60
C GLN A 228 -21.63 9.29 -5.74
N GLU A 229 -21.67 8.94 -4.45
CA GLU A 229 -20.47 8.96 -3.59
C GLU A 229 -19.38 8.02 -4.12
N LYS A 230 -19.77 6.85 -4.67
CA LYS A 230 -18.82 5.91 -5.27
C LYS A 230 -18.17 6.48 -6.53
N LEU A 231 -18.95 7.12 -7.40
CA LEU A 231 -18.42 7.79 -8.58
C LEU A 231 -17.52 8.96 -8.18
N ALA A 232 -17.92 9.78 -7.22
CA ALA A 232 -17.11 10.86 -6.70
C ALA A 232 -15.80 10.35 -6.08
N PHE A 233 -15.86 9.29 -5.28
CA PHE A 233 -14.68 8.66 -4.68
C PHE A 233 -13.78 7.98 -5.72
N TRP A 234 -14.35 7.32 -6.73
CA TRP A 234 -13.59 6.77 -7.87
C TRP A 234 -12.89 7.87 -8.68
N VAL A 235 -13.59 8.97 -8.96
CA VAL A 235 -13.01 10.15 -9.62
C VAL A 235 -11.90 10.73 -8.73
N GLU A 236 -12.11 10.82 -7.43
CA GLU A 236 -11.08 11.31 -6.49
C GLU A 236 -9.86 10.39 -6.47
N LEU A 237 -10.04 9.07 -6.43
CA LEU A 237 -8.95 8.09 -6.52
C LEU A 237 -8.14 8.25 -7.81
N ASN A 238 -8.81 8.40 -8.96
CA ASN A 238 -8.13 8.60 -10.23
C ASN A 238 -7.52 10.00 -10.34
N ARG A 239 -8.15 11.02 -9.76
CA ARG A 239 -7.60 12.38 -9.65
C ARG A 239 -6.34 12.35 -8.81
N GLN A 240 -6.31 11.59 -7.72
CA GLN A 240 -5.11 11.43 -6.91
C GLN A 240 -4.03 10.61 -7.62
N TYR A 241 -4.43 9.60 -8.39
CA TYR A 241 -3.51 8.80 -9.18
C TYR A 241 -2.89 9.56 -10.36
N LEU A 242 -3.65 10.45 -11.02
CA LEU A 242 -3.23 11.13 -12.25
C LEU A 242 -2.83 12.60 -12.03
N ALA A 243 -3.57 13.32 -11.22
CA ALA A 243 -3.54 14.79 -11.13
C ALA A 243 -3.26 15.30 -9.71
N SER A 244 -2.85 14.42 -8.80
CA SER A 244 -2.39 14.89 -7.50
C SER A 244 -1.20 15.83 -7.75
N PRO A 245 -1.18 17.04 -7.18
CA PRO A 245 -0.02 17.96 -7.25
C PRO A 245 1.28 17.32 -6.70
N ASN A 246 1.06 16.15 -6.11
CA ASN A 246 1.85 15.39 -5.20
C ASN A 246 2.20 14.00 -5.81
N TYR A 247 1.68 13.69 -7.01
CA TYR A 247 2.12 12.55 -7.78
C TYR A 247 3.27 13.00 -8.70
N PRO A 248 4.36 12.23 -8.84
CA PRO A 248 5.46 12.55 -9.74
C PRO A 248 4.91 12.73 -11.16
N TRP A 249 4.78 14.00 -11.60
CA TRP A 249 4.08 14.35 -12.84
C TRP A 249 4.67 13.61 -14.05
N VAL A 250 5.96 13.30 -14.01
CA VAL A 250 6.67 12.50 -15.02
C VAL A 250 6.05 11.11 -15.13
N LEU A 251 5.75 10.44 -14.01
CA LEU A 251 5.13 9.13 -13.98
C LEU A 251 3.70 9.17 -14.52
N THR A 252 2.94 10.23 -14.22
CA THR A 252 1.61 10.46 -14.82
C THR A 252 1.75 10.60 -16.33
N ILE A 253 2.63 11.48 -16.79
CA ILE A 253 2.83 11.73 -18.22
C ILE A 253 3.25 10.45 -18.93
N LEU A 254 4.17 9.67 -18.36
CA LEU A 254 4.58 8.38 -18.92
C LEU A 254 3.41 7.41 -19.02
N LEU A 255 2.57 7.31 -17.98
CA LEU A 255 1.42 6.43 -18.00
C LEU A 255 0.36 6.89 -19.01
N LEU A 256 0.04 8.19 -19.05
CA LEU A 256 -0.89 8.76 -20.01
C LEU A 256 -0.37 8.60 -21.45
N ALA A 257 0.94 8.79 -21.67
CA ALA A 257 1.57 8.55 -22.96
C ALA A 257 1.51 7.06 -23.35
N LEU A 258 1.74 6.16 -22.41
CA LEU A 258 1.63 4.71 -22.60
C LEU A 258 0.21 4.29 -22.99
N VAL A 259 -0.80 4.76 -22.25
CA VAL A 259 -2.22 4.49 -22.54
C VAL A 259 -2.61 5.12 -23.87
N GLY A 260 -2.25 6.38 -24.10
CA GLY A 260 -2.51 7.10 -25.34
C GLY A 260 -1.88 6.41 -26.56
N LEU A 261 -0.68 5.84 -26.41
CA LEU A 261 -0.01 5.06 -27.44
C LEU A 261 -0.78 3.77 -27.77
N VAL A 262 -1.29 3.04 -26.77
CA VAL A 262 -2.16 1.87 -27.02
C VAL A 262 -3.39 2.28 -27.80
N VAL A 263 -4.09 3.34 -27.39
CA VAL A 263 -5.30 3.83 -28.06
C VAL A 263 -4.97 4.23 -29.51
N LEU A 264 -3.90 4.99 -29.72
CA LEU A 264 -3.47 5.41 -31.06
C LEU A 264 -3.15 4.19 -31.94
N LEU A 265 -2.44 3.19 -31.42
CA LEU A 265 -2.11 1.97 -32.17
C LEU A 265 -3.37 1.20 -32.57
N VAL A 266 -4.33 1.05 -31.65
CA VAL A 266 -5.62 0.42 -31.98
C VAL A 266 -6.34 1.20 -33.09
N ILE A 267 -6.41 2.53 -33.00
CA ILE A 267 -7.04 3.36 -34.04
C ILE A 267 -6.33 3.21 -35.39
N VAL A 268 -5.00 3.30 -35.42
CA VAL A 268 -4.21 3.17 -36.65
C VAL A 268 -4.38 1.79 -37.27
N GLN A 269 -4.35 0.73 -36.47
CA GLN A 269 -4.52 -0.63 -36.95
C GLN A 269 -5.95 -0.92 -37.40
N TRP A 270 -6.94 -0.39 -36.70
CA TRP A 270 -8.33 -0.47 -37.10
C TRP A 270 -8.57 0.25 -38.44
N TRP A 271 -8.00 1.44 -38.62
CA TRP A 271 -8.06 2.17 -39.89
C TRP A 271 -7.37 1.41 -41.03
N ARG A 272 -6.24 0.75 -40.73
CA ARG A 272 -5.55 -0.15 -41.67
C ARG A 272 -6.24 -1.51 -41.84
N ARG A 273 -7.39 -1.74 -41.19
CA ARG A 273 -8.13 -3.01 -41.18
C ARG A 273 -7.32 -4.22 -40.71
N GLN A 274 -6.30 -3.98 -39.87
CA GLN A 274 -5.44 -5.00 -39.27
C GLN A 274 -5.99 -5.51 -37.93
N VAL A 275 -6.91 -4.76 -37.31
CA VAL A 275 -7.59 -5.11 -36.06
C VAL A 275 -9.09 -5.10 -36.30
N SER A 276 -9.79 -6.11 -35.79
CA SER A 276 -11.25 -6.20 -35.89
C SER A 276 -11.92 -5.21 -34.93
N THR A 277 -13.15 -4.79 -35.23
CA THR A 277 -13.94 -3.97 -34.30
C THR A 277 -14.10 -4.65 -32.94
N GLN A 278 -14.21 -5.99 -32.91
CA GLN A 278 -14.29 -6.77 -31.67
C GLN A 278 -13.02 -6.63 -30.82
N GLN A 279 -11.85 -6.70 -31.44
CA GLN A 279 -10.57 -6.51 -30.76
C GLN A 279 -10.41 -5.08 -30.23
N ALA A 280 -10.77 -4.06 -31.02
CA ALA A 280 -10.72 -2.67 -30.58
C ALA A 280 -11.63 -2.42 -29.36
N THR A 281 -12.86 -2.93 -29.41
CA THR A 281 -13.81 -2.87 -28.29
C THR A 281 -13.28 -3.62 -27.07
N ALA A 282 -12.67 -4.80 -27.25
CA ALA A 282 -12.08 -5.56 -26.16
C ALA A 282 -10.94 -4.81 -25.47
N VAL A 283 -10.06 -4.14 -26.22
CA VAL A 283 -9.00 -3.30 -25.63
C VAL A 283 -9.60 -2.15 -24.82
N ALA A 284 -10.60 -1.44 -25.36
CA ALA A 284 -11.26 -0.35 -24.66
C ALA A 284 -11.93 -0.82 -23.35
N LEU A 285 -12.68 -1.93 -23.40
CA LEU A 285 -13.32 -2.52 -22.23
C LEU A 285 -12.29 -2.98 -21.19
N LEU A 286 -11.17 -3.55 -21.63
CA LEU A 286 -10.12 -4.04 -20.74
C LEU A 286 -9.44 -2.88 -19.99
N LEU A 287 -9.16 -1.77 -20.68
CA LEU A 287 -8.64 -0.55 -20.05
C LEU A 287 -9.67 0.06 -19.08
N ALA A 288 -10.93 0.14 -19.47
CA ALA A 288 -12.00 0.66 -18.61
C ALA A 288 -12.16 -0.19 -17.33
N LEU A 289 -12.20 -1.52 -17.47
CA LEU A 289 -12.29 -2.43 -16.33
C LEU A 289 -11.09 -2.26 -15.38
N LEU A 290 -9.88 -2.12 -15.89
CA LEU A 290 -8.71 -1.91 -15.04
C LEU A 290 -8.63 -0.52 -14.40
N SER A 291 -9.35 0.48 -14.90
CA SER A 291 -9.47 1.78 -14.21
C SER A 291 -10.40 1.73 -12.99
N VAL A 292 -11.16 0.65 -12.82
CA VAL A 292 -12.16 0.48 -11.75
C VAL A 292 -11.78 -0.67 -10.82
N LEU A 293 -11.40 -1.82 -11.38
CA LEU A 293 -11.24 -3.08 -10.66
C LEU A 293 -10.18 -3.05 -9.54
N PRO A 294 -9.02 -2.37 -9.67
CA PRO A 294 -8.08 -2.18 -8.57
C PRO A 294 -8.70 -1.49 -7.34
N TYR A 295 -9.75 -0.69 -7.54
CA TYR A 295 -10.46 0.05 -6.49
C TYR A 295 -11.74 -0.66 -6.02
N GLY A 296 -12.09 -1.81 -6.61
CA GLY A 296 -13.41 -2.43 -6.47
C GLY A 296 -13.82 -2.73 -5.04
N VAL A 297 -12.91 -3.23 -4.19
CA VAL A 297 -13.20 -3.49 -2.76
C VAL A 297 -13.51 -2.19 -2.03
N VAL A 298 -12.76 -1.13 -2.29
CA VAL A 298 -12.91 0.12 -1.54
C VAL A 298 -14.11 0.93 -2.02
N LEU A 299 -14.49 0.81 -3.29
CA LEU A 299 -15.75 1.37 -3.78
C LEU A 299 -17.00 0.75 -3.12
N LEU A 300 -16.88 -0.40 -2.46
CA LEU A 300 -17.97 -1.02 -1.72
C LEU A 300 -18.03 -0.58 -0.25
N THR A 301 -17.00 0.13 0.23
CA THR A 301 -16.84 0.53 1.62
C THR A 301 -16.77 2.05 1.75
N ALA A 302 -17.39 2.65 2.77
CA ALA A 302 -17.16 4.05 3.11
C ALA A 302 -15.80 4.20 3.82
N GLU A 303 -14.72 4.15 3.05
CA GLU A 303 -13.41 4.61 3.53
C GLU A 303 -13.32 6.12 3.29
N SER A 304 -13.04 6.88 4.36
CA SER A 304 -12.96 8.34 4.34
C SER A 304 -11.67 8.87 3.71
N SER A 305 -10.70 7.98 3.46
CA SER A 305 -9.45 8.32 2.81
C SER A 305 -9.11 7.24 1.77
N PRO A 306 -8.76 7.63 0.53
CA PRO A 306 -8.15 6.73 -0.43
C PRO A 306 -6.82 6.22 0.14
N ALA A 307 -6.83 5.02 0.71
CA ALA A 307 -5.61 4.44 1.23
C ALA A 307 -4.65 4.13 0.07
N TRP A 308 -3.43 4.68 0.08
CA TRP A 308 -2.36 4.37 -0.88
C TRP A 308 -2.06 2.87 -0.95
N ARG A 309 -2.41 2.13 0.11
CA ARG A 309 -2.43 0.67 0.18
C ARG A 309 -3.28 -0.02 -0.91
N ILE A 310 -4.30 0.64 -1.44
CA ILE A 310 -5.15 0.16 -2.56
C ILE A 310 -4.37 0.26 -3.88
N LEU A 311 -3.40 1.18 -3.97
CA LEU A 311 -2.53 1.34 -5.14
C LEU A 311 -1.56 0.17 -5.30
N TYR A 312 -1.54 -0.81 -4.39
CA TYR A 312 -0.82 -2.06 -4.61
C TYR A 312 -1.26 -2.76 -5.90
N LEU A 313 -2.55 -2.66 -6.25
CA LEU A 313 -3.11 -3.26 -7.47
C LEU A 313 -3.03 -2.36 -8.70
N ALA A 314 -2.96 -1.04 -8.52
CA ALA A 314 -2.89 -0.07 -9.61
C ALA A 314 -1.79 -0.34 -10.66
N PRO A 315 -0.55 -0.75 -10.32
CA PRO A 315 0.47 -1.01 -11.33
C PRO A 315 0.15 -2.18 -12.27
N LEU A 316 -0.84 -3.02 -11.96
CA LEU A 316 -1.32 -4.03 -12.90
C LEU A 316 -1.94 -3.41 -14.16
N LEU A 317 -2.40 -2.14 -14.11
CA LEU A 317 -2.75 -1.37 -15.31
C LEU A 317 -1.52 -1.12 -16.18
N SER A 318 -0.38 -0.74 -15.60
CA SER A 318 0.88 -0.56 -16.34
C SER A 318 1.36 -1.89 -16.94
N VAL A 319 1.22 -3.00 -16.20
CA VAL A 319 1.47 -4.36 -16.72
C VAL A 319 0.59 -4.61 -17.95
N LEU A 320 -0.72 -4.38 -17.88
CA LEU A 320 -1.62 -4.55 -19.02
C LEU A 320 -1.19 -3.72 -20.21
N VAL A 321 -1.01 -2.41 -20.01
CA VAL A 321 -0.71 -1.45 -21.09
C VAL A 321 0.56 -1.88 -21.80
N TRP A 322 1.59 -2.27 -21.06
CA TRP A 322 2.81 -2.83 -21.62
C TRP A 322 2.58 -4.10 -22.44
N LEU A 323 1.82 -5.05 -21.91
CA LEU A 323 1.51 -6.29 -22.62
C LEU A 323 0.71 -6.01 -23.90
N LEU A 324 -0.27 -5.11 -23.87
CA LEU A 324 -1.02 -4.68 -25.05
C LEU A 324 -0.13 -4.00 -26.08
N LEU A 325 0.78 -3.10 -25.67
CA LEU A 325 1.76 -2.51 -26.58
C LEU A 325 2.58 -3.59 -27.26
N HIS A 326 3.09 -4.56 -26.50
CA HIS A 326 3.89 -5.64 -27.09
C HIS A 326 3.09 -6.47 -28.11
N GLN A 327 1.80 -6.67 -27.89
CA GLN A 327 0.93 -7.44 -28.78
C GLN A 327 0.49 -6.66 -30.02
N LEU A 328 0.14 -5.39 -29.85
CA LEU A 328 -0.33 -4.54 -30.93
C LEU A 328 0.83 -4.11 -31.83
N LEU A 329 2.03 -3.89 -31.31
CA LEU A 329 3.14 -3.45 -32.14
C LEU A 329 3.49 -4.53 -33.19
N PRO A 330 3.52 -4.18 -34.50
CA PRO A 330 3.89 -5.15 -35.53
C PRO A 330 5.29 -5.73 -35.25
N PRO A 331 5.63 -6.90 -35.83
CA PRO A 331 6.89 -7.61 -35.57
C PRO A 331 8.16 -6.86 -35.99
N HIS A 332 8.04 -5.61 -36.44
CA HIS A 332 9.16 -4.72 -36.73
C HIS A 332 10.04 -4.52 -35.49
N ARG A 333 11.33 -4.83 -35.67
CA ARG A 333 12.35 -4.80 -34.60
C ARG A 333 12.41 -3.43 -33.89
N TRP A 334 12.28 -2.33 -34.63
CA TRP A 334 12.31 -0.97 -34.08
C TRP A 334 11.23 -0.68 -33.03
N LEU A 335 10.02 -1.19 -33.24
CA LEU A 335 8.93 -0.98 -32.29
C LEU A 335 9.11 -1.80 -31.00
N ARG A 336 9.72 -2.98 -31.10
CA ARG A 336 10.12 -3.77 -29.92
C ARG A 336 11.24 -3.10 -29.12
N TYR A 337 12.19 -2.46 -29.80
CA TYR A 337 13.17 -1.60 -29.13
C TYR A 337 12.49 -0.38 -28.49
N GLY A 338 11.49 0.19 -29.15
CA GLY A 338 10.66 1.27 -28.60
C GLY A 338 9.96 0.87 -27.30
N SER A 339 9.32 -0.30 -27.24
CA SER A 339 8.76 -0.78 -25.98
C SER A 339 9.86 -0.90 -24.94
N ALA A 340 10.95 -1.65 -25.21
CA ALA A 340 12.05 -1.83 -24.27
C ALA A 340 12.61 -0.49 -23.72
N LEU A 341 12.73 0.53 -24.57
CA LEU A 341 13.12 1.88 -24.17
C LEU A 341 12.15 2.49 -23.16
N VAL A 342 10.83 2.34 -23.36
CA VAL A 342 9.84 2.84 -22.40
C VAL A 342 9.97 2.17 -21.03
N LEU A 343 10.25 0.86 -20.98
CA LEU A 343 10.53 0.18 -19.70
C LEU A 343 11.82 0.72 -19.05
N VAL A 344 12.88 0.91 -19.83
CA VAL A 344 14.13 1.50 -19.31
C VAL A 344 13.89 2.91 -18.77
N LEU A 345 13.15 3.75 -19.50
CA LEU A 345 12.79 5.10 -19.08
C LEU A 345 11.96 5.06 -17.78
N PHE A 346 10.93 4.21 -17.74
CA PHE A 346 10.13 4.00 -16.54
C PHE A 346 11.02 3.62 -15.34
N LEU A 347 11.87 2.60 -15.49
CA LEU A 347 12.76 2.15 -14.41
C LEU A 347 13.77 3.23 -14.01
N SER A 348 14.30 4.00 -14.96
CA SER A 348 15.26 5.08 -14.69
C SER A 348 14.67 6.21 -13.85
N ILE A 349 13.35 6.39 -13.88
CA ILE A 349 12.62 7.36 -13.07
C ILE A 349 12.21 6.74 -11.74
N VAL A 350 11.62 5.55 -11.81
CA VAL A 350 10.96 4.93 -10.67
C VAL A 350 11.96 4.33 -9.67
N ILE A 351 13.11 3.84 -10.11
CA ILE A 351 14.15 3.30 -9.20
C ILE A 351 14.72 4.40 -8.28
N PRO A 352 15.21 5.55 -8.80
CA PRO A 352 15.61 6.67 -7.95
C PRO A 352 14.49 7.13 -7.03
N MET A 353 13.25 7.17 -7.54
CA MET A 353 12.12 7.57 -6.72
C MET A 353 11.87 6.63 -5.54
N ASN A 354 11.92 5.31 -5.75
CA ASN A 354 11.82 4.35 -4.64
C ASN A 354 12.96 4.52 -3.64
N ARG A 355 14.19 4.77 -4.11
CA ARG A 355 15.35 5.01 -3.25
C ARG A 355 15.16 6.24 -2.39
N TRP A 356 14.70 7.34 -2.98
CA TRP A 356 14.35 8.55 -2.23
C TRP A 356 13.19 8.26 -1.27
N ASN A 357 12.16 7.54 -1.73
CA ASN A 357 11.02 7.18 -0.90
C ASN A 357 11.47 6.40 0.36
N ALA A 358 12.34 5.42 0.18
CA ALA A 358 12.93 4.64 1.26
C ALA A 358 13.82 5.49 2.19
N ALA A 359 14.59 6.44 1.63
CA ALA A 359 15.45 7.33 2.40
C ALA A 359 14.66 8.33 3.26
N ASP A 360 13.52 8.84 2.78
CA ASP A 360 12.73 9.80 3.56
C ASP A 360 12.24 9.21 4.89
N TYR A 361 11.83 7.94 4.93
CA TYR A 361 11.42 7.28 6.19
C TYR A 361 12.54 7.33 7.22
N VAL A 362 13.77 7.11 6.77
CA VAL A 362 14.97 7.18 7.61
C VAL A 362 15.22 8.60 8.07
N THR A 363 15.14 9.58 7.17
CA THR A 363 15.35 11.00 7.48
C THR A 363 14.35 11.49 8.53
N VAL A 364 13.06 11.18 8.37
CA VAL A 364 12.01 11.55 9.34
C VAL A 364 12.30 10.96 10.70
N PHE A 365 12.62 9.67 10.76
CA PHE A 365 12.90 9.00 12.02
C PHE A 365 14.11 9.61 12.72
N GLN A 366 15.19 9.93 11.98
CA GLN A 366 16.36 10.62 12.53
C GLN A 366 16.02 12.02 13.04
N GLN A 367 15.14 12.75 12.37
CA GLN A 367 14.68 14.07 12.81
C GLN A 367 13.76 13.97 14.03
N ASP A 368 12.89 12.96 14.10
CA ASP A 368 12.07 12.66 15.29
C ASP A 368 12.97 12.34 16.49
N GLN A 369 14.01 11.51 16.31
CA GLN A 369 15.02 11.21 17.33
C GLN A 369 15.77 12.48 17.78
N ALA A 370 16.22 13.31 16.84
CA ALA A 370 16.93 14.55 17.16
C ALA A 370 16.03 15.54 17.91
N GLN A 371 14.75 15.63 17.52
CA GLN A 371 13.79 16.48 18.21
C GLN A 371 13.47 15.95 19.61
N LEU A 372 13.37 14.63 19.78
CA LEU A 372 13.21 14.00 21.08
C LEU A 372 14.38 14.35 22.03
N GLN A 373 15.61 14.24 21.55
CA GLN A 373 16.79 14.62 22.33
C GLN A 373 16.73 16.08 22.79
N ARG A 374 16.27 17.00 21.94
CA ARG A 374 16.07 18.41 22.32
C ARG A 374 15.00 18.59 23.40
N ILE A 375 13.91 17.82 23.31
CA ILE A 375 12.83 17.81 24.31
C ILE A 375 13.40 17.33 25.66
N GLU A 376 14.14 16.22 25.67
CA GLU A 376 14.78 15.67 26.86
C GLU A 376 15.82 16.61 27.48
N GLU A 377 16.68 17.22 26.66
CA GLU A 377 17.64 18.21 27.12
C GLU A 377 16.96 19.42 27.76
N THR A 378 15.84 19.87 27.19
CA THR A 378 15.06 21.00 27.72
C THR A 378 14.42 20.64 29.06
N ALA A 379 13.82 19.45 29.15
CA ALA A 379 13.25 18.91 30.39
C ALA A 379 14.31 18.78 31.50
N ALA A 380 15.51 18.29 31.16
CA ALA A 380 16.62 18.09 32.09
C ALA A 380 17.25 19.41 32.59
N ARG A 381 17.24 20.48 31.78
CA ARG A 381 17.77 21.80 32.15
C ARG A 381 16.85 22.60 33.08
N HIS A 382 15.57 22.23 33.16
CA HIS A 382 14.62 22.88 34.07
C HIS A 382 14.95 22.57 35.55
N GLN A 383 14.60 23.47 36.46
CA GLN A 383 14.80 23.30 37.91
C GLN A 383 13.48 23.50 38.66
N PRO A 384 12.85 22.43 39.17
CA PRO A 384 13.28 21.02 39.14
C PRO A 384 13.21 20.40 37.73
N PRO A 385 13.99 19.34 37.42
CA PRO A 385 13.89 18.62 36.15
C PRO A 385 12.47 18.12 35.90
N LEU A 386 12.01 18.24 34.66
CA LEU A 386 10.70 17.74 34.24
C LEU A 386 10.81 16.24 33.92
N HIS A 387 9.79 15.47 34.31
CA HIS A 387 9.77 14.02 34.12
C HIS A 387 8.63 13.55 33.23
N GLN A 388 7.69 14.43 32.91
CA GLN A 388 6.53 14.14 32.10
C GLN A 388 6.51 15.01 30.85
N VAL A 389 5.93 14.48 29.78
CA VAL A 389 5.78 15.19 28.51
C VAL A 389 4.38 15.00 27.94
N VAL A 390 3.80 16.09 27.44
CA VAL A 390 2.56 16.11 26.66
C VAL A 390 2.90 16.69 25.30
N ILE A 391 2.55 15.98 24.23
CA ILE A 391 2.64 16.52 22.87
C ILE A 391 1.24 16.98 22.47
N ALA A 392 1.09 18.24 22.08
CA ALA A 392 -0.17 18.84 21.67
C ALA A 392 -0.58 18.37 20.27
N THR A 393 -0.97 17.10 20.17
CA THR A 393 -1.32 16.47 18.90
C THR A 393 -2.75 16.77 18.47
N TYR A 394 -3.68 17.27 19.29
CA TYR A 394 -5.07 17.57 18.90
C TYR A 394 -5.38 19.05 19.17
N PRO A 395 -6.13 19.79 18.33
CA PRO A 395 -6.96 19.35 17.21
C PRO A 395 -6.25 19.49 15.86
N ASP A 396 -6.80 18.86 14.80
CA ASP A 396 -6.19 18.79 13.45
C ASP A 396 -5.80 20.15 12.82
N TYR A 397 -6.29 21.28 13.36
CA TYR A 397 -5.92 22.64 12.92
C TYR A 397 -4.59 23.17 13.47
N LEU A 398 -3.98 22.49 14.46
CA LEU A 398 -2.64 22.82 14.96
C LEU A 398 -1.50 22.22 14.10
N ARG A 399 -1.81 21.39 13.09
CA ARG A 399 -0.80 20.55 12.45
C ARG A 399 -0.39 21.04 11.07
N THR A 400 0.91 21.23 10.87
CA THR A 400 1.49 21.08 9.53
C THR A 400 1.54 19.57 9.20
N TRP A 401 1.40 19.20 7.93
CA TRP A 401 1.61 17.80 7.53
C TRP A 401 3.11 17.45 7.42
N GLU A 402 3.98 18.44 7.63
CA GLU A 402 5.42 18.43 7.37
C GLU A 402 6.16 19.08 8.56
N LEU A 403 6.34 18.37 9.67
CA LEU A 403 7.01 18.93 10.88
C LEU A 403 8.51 19.20 10.71
N HIS A 404 9.15 18.54 9.74
CA HIS A 404 10.62 18.54 9.61
C HIS A 404 11.10 19.04 8.24
N ASP A 405 10.25 19.77 7.51
CA ASP A 405 10.51 20.25 6.15
C ASP A 405 10.99 19.14 5.17
N VAL A 406 10.67 17.88 5.47
CA VAL A 406 10.92 16.77 4.56
C VAL A 406 9.81 16.79 3.53
N THR A 407 10.17 17.12 2.30
CA THR A 407 9.25 17.02 1.16
C THR A 407 8.98 15.54 0.91
N TYR A 408 7.92 15.03 1.53
CA TYR A 408 7.49 13.66 1.33
C TYR A 408 7.13 13.43 -0.13
N MET A 409 7.56 12.31 -0.71
CA MET A 409 6.76 11.73 -1.78
C MET A 409 5.36 11.49 -1.22
N HIS A 410 4.43 12.24 -1.78
CA HIS A 410 3.36 12.85 -1.03
C HIS A 410 2.27 11.90 -0.55
N TYR A 411 1.60 12.26 0.56
CA TYR A 411 0.53 11.51 1.25
C TYR A 411 0.88 10.07 1.65
N ASP A 412 2.11 9.62 1.40
CA ASP A 412 2.70 8.46 2.04
C ASP A 412 2.63 8.70 3.56
N SER A 413 2.27 7.69 4.35
CA SER A 413 2.05 7.91 5.79
C SER A 413 3.34 8.03 6.61
N LYS A 414 4.46 8.44 5.97
CA LYS A 414 5.74 8.95 6.51
C LYS A 414 5.61 10.14 7.45
N LYS A 415 4.63 10.10 8.33
CA LYS A 415 4.36 11.14 9.29
C LYS A 415 5.35 10.96 10.43
N SER A 416 5.89 12.08 10.88
CA SER A 416 6.57 12.17 12.16
C SER A 416 5.73 11.48 13.25
N ALA A 417 6.40 10.76 14.14
CA ALA A 417 5.77 10.12 15.28
C ALA A 417 4.99 11.13 16.16
N PHE A 418 5.41 12.40 16.15
CA PHE A 418 4.79 13.50 16.89
C PHE A 418 3.52 14.07 16.26
N LEU A 419 3.12 13.64 15.06
CA LEU A 419 1.92 14.16 14.39
C LEU A 419 0.61 13.52 14.85
N ARG A 420 0.67 12.39 15.55
CA ARG A 420 -0.54 11.66 15.96
C ARG A 420 -0.45 11.09 17.37
N ASP A 421 -1.53 11.27 18.13
CA ASP A 421 -1.72 10.75 19.49
C ASP A 421 -1.31 9.28 19.65
N TRP A 422 -1.77 8.45 18.72
CA TRP A 422 -1.62 7.00 18.74
C TRP A 422 -0.24 6.49 18.28
N THR A 423 0.67 7.39 17.91
CA THR A 423 2.06 7.08 17.51
C THR A 423 3.06 7.70 18.47
N VAL A 424 2.72 8.87 19.00
CA VAL A 424 3.64 9.65 19.83
C VAL A 424 3.90 9.00 21.18
N VAL A 425 2.87 8.44 21.83
CA VAL A 425 3.02 7.74 23.10
C VAL A 425 3.97 6.53 22.98
N PRO A 426 3.74 5.56 22.07
CA PRO A 426 4.67 4.44 21.89
C PRO A 426 6.09 4.88 21.52
N PHE A 427 6.22 5.91 20.69
CA PHE A 427 7.53 6.43 20.32
C PHE A 427 8.27 6.97 21.55
N LEU A 428 7.59 7.73 22.41
CA LEU A 428 8.15 8.25 23.66
C LEU A 428 8.45 7.13 24.66
N GLU A 429 7.56 6.16 24.87
CA GLU A 429 7.80 5.02 25.75
C GLU A 429 9.03 4.20 25.33
N HIS A 430 9.32 4.17 24.03
CA HIS A 430 10.43 3.39 23.48
C HIS A 430 11.76 4.16 23.44
N PHE A 431 11.73 5.45 23.07
CA PHE A 431 12.95 6.22 22.80
C PHE A 431 13.24 7.32 23.83
N SER A 432 12.31 7.61 24.73
CA SER A 432 12.43 8.69 25.71
C SER A 432 12.58 8.17 27.13
N THR A 433 13.25 8.97 27.95
CA THR A 433 13.27 8.85 29.41
C THR A 433 12.11 9.59 30.08
N LEU A 434 11.41 10.46 29.33
CA LEU A 434 10.24 11.20 29.82
C LEU A 434 8.99 10.32 29.77
N ALA A 435 8.20 10.33 30.84
CA ALA A 435 6.92 9.63 30.89
C ALA A 435 5.89 10.38 30.04
N PRO A 436 5.34 9.77 28.96
CA PRO A 436 4.31 10.41 28.15
C PRO A 436 3.00 10.49 28.93
N ILE A 437 2.32 11.64 28.86
CA ILE A 437 0.93 11.76 29.30
C ILE A 437 0.03 11.46 28.09
N PRO A 438 -0.74 10.35 28.11
CA PRO A 438 -1.53 9.92 26.96
C PRO A 438 -2.69 10.87 26.67
N SER A 439 -2.91 11.20 25.40
CA SER A 439 -4.05 12.02 24.95
C SER A 439 -5.33 11.18 24.77
N SER A 440 -6.47 11.82 24.99
CA SER A 440 -7.80 11.22 25.24
C SER A 440 -8.44 10.40 24.10
N ASN A 441 -7.75 10.16 22.99
CA ASN A 441 -8.28 9.42 21.85
C ASN A 441 -8.09 7.90 21.94
N TYR A 442 -7.38 7.40 22.96
CA TYR A 442 -7.46 5.99 23.34
C TYR A 442 -8.61 5.80 24.35
N PRO A 443 -9.57 4.88 24.11
CA PRO A 443 -10.72 4.64 24.99
C PRO A 443 -10.36 4.15 26.42
N PHE A 444 -9.08 4.08 26.76
CA PHE A 444 -8.55 3.58 28.03
C PHE A 444 -7.74 4.60 28.83
N PHE A 445 -7.47 5.82 28.33
CA PHE A 445 -6.65 6.82 29.04
C PHE A 445 -7.42 8.13 29.29
N GLN A 446 -7.59 8.45 30.57
CA GLN A 446 -8.45 9.54 31.09
C GLN A 446 -7.62 10.67 31.72
N ASP A 447 -6.77 11.37 30.96
CA ASP A 447 -6.35 12.70 31.41
C ASP A 447 -6.61 13.78 30.35
N PRO A 448 -7.88 14.13 30.11
CA PRO A 448 -8.25 15.17 29.17
C PRO A 448 -7.75 16.56 29.60
N VAL A 449 -7.40 16.78 30.87
CA VAL A 449 -7.11 18.12 31.40
C VAL A 449 -5.72 18.59 31.03
N ALA A 450 -4.68 17.77 31.25
CA ALA A 450 -3.31 18.14 30.90
C ALA A 450 -3.13 18.31 29.38
N VAL A 451 -3.74 17.42 28.59
CA VAL A 451 -3.71 17.52 27.13
C VAL A 451 -4.45 18.78 26.66
N GLN A 452 -5.66 19.04 27.15
CA GLN A 452 -6.41 20.25 26.78
C GLN A 452 -5.68 21.53 27.21
N ALA A 453 -5.03 21.54 28.37
CA ALA A 453 -4.23 22.66 28.84
C ALA A 453 -3.01 22.90 27.95
N CYS A 454 -2.27 21.85 27.57
CA CYS A 454 -1.14 21.95 26.65
C CYS A 454 -1.58 22.49 25.28
N VAL A 455 -2.67 21.97 24.73
CA VAL A 455 -3.27 22.44 23.48
C VAL A 455 -3.68 23.91 23.55
N THR A 456 -4.27 24.32 24.66
CA THR A 456 -4.65 25.74 24.87
C THR A 456 -3.42 26.64 24.92
N LEU A 457 -2.32 26.19 25.54
CA LEU A 457 -1.05 26.90 25.54
C LEU A 457 -0.49 27.05 24.11
N CYS A 458 -0.50 25.98 23.31
CA CYS A 458 -0.02 26.00 21.94
C CYS A 458 -0.84 26.89 21.00
N LEU A 459 -2.12 27.09 21.28
CA LEU A 459 -3.01 27.98 20.51
C LEU A 459 -2.90 29.46 20.93
N ALA A 460 -2.42 29.73 22.14
CA ALA A 460 -2.37 31.08 22.69
C ALA A 460 -1.12 31.86 22.26
N ASP A 461 -0.07 31.18 21.81
CA ASP A 461 1.18 31.78 21.39
C ASP A 461 1.21 32.00 19.86
N ASP A 462 1.74 33.15 19.43
CA ASP A 462 1.77 33.54 18.02
C ASP A 462 2.89 32.74 17.34
N GLN A 463 2.54 31.63 16.68
CA GLN A 463 3.47 30.63 16.17
C GLN A 463 4.53 31.22 15.21
N GLN A 464 5.73 31.51 15.72
CA GLN A 464 6.88 31.92 14.91
C GLN A 464 7.91 30.81 14.70
N GLN A 465 7.82 29.69 15.43
CA GLN A 465 8.73 28.55 15.29
C GLN A 465 7.97 27.24 15.07
N PRO A 466 8.54 26.29 14.31
CA PRO A 466 7.91 25.00 14.00
C PRO A 466 7.79 24.07 15.22
N TRP A 467 8.47 24.38 16.33
CA TRP A 467 8.38 23.62 17.57
C TRP A 467 8.45 24.60 18.75
N GLN A 468 7.51 24.49 19.69
CA GLN A 468 7.59 25.21 20.96
C GLN A 468 7.59 24.23 22.14
N LEU A 469 8.40 24.55 23.15
CA LEU A 469 8.53 23.77 24.37
C LEU A 469 8.11 24.66 25.54
N LEU A 470 6.94 24.39 26.11
CA LEU A 470 6.30 25.19 27.13
C LEU A 470 6.21 24.38 28.43
N VAL A 471 6.60 24.96 29.56
CA VAL A 471 6.42 24.30 30.85
C VAL A 471 4.96 24.46 31.29
N MET A 472 4.32 23.35 31.63
CA MET A 472 2.94 23.37 32.11
C MET A 472 2.82 24.00 33.50
N PRO A 473 1.61 24.47 33.90
CA PRO A 473 1.40 25.11 35.21
C PRO A 473 1.70 24.22 36.42
N ASP A 474 1.74 22.90 36.24
CA ASP A 474 2.10 21.92 37.28
C ASP A 474 3.61 21.90 37.59
N ALA A 475 4.44 22.57 36.77
CA ALA A 475 5.90 22.61 36.84
C ALA A 475 6.59 21.22 36.84
N GLN A 476 5.90 20.17 36.39
CA GLN A 476 6.43 18.81 36.26
C GLN A 476 6.33 18.27 34.83
N THR A 477 5.48 18.91 34.01
CA THR A 477 5.18 18.48 32.65
C THR A 477 5.71 19.47 31.63
N LEU A 478 6.38 18.95 30.61
CA LEU A 478 6.74 19.71 29.41
C LEU A 478 5.64 19.55 28.36
N CYS A 479 5.03 20.65 27.96
CA CYS A 479 4.13 20.72 26.82
C CYS A 479 4.94 20.99 25.53
N VAL A 480 4.74 20.18 24.51
CA VAL A 480 5.39 20.33 23.21
C VAL A 480 4.32 20.69 22.18
N CYS A 481 4.52 21.83 21.52
CA CYS A 481 3.68 22.31 20.42
C CYS A 481 4.42 22.04 19.10
N PRO A 482 4.11 20.94 18.41
CA PRO A 482 4.61 20.68 17.06
C PRO A 482 3.93 21.58 16.01
#